data_AF-A0A9E1HBH8-F1
#
_entry.id   AF-A0A9E1HBH8-F1
#
_cell.length_a   1.000
_cell.length_b   1.000
_cell.length_c   1.000
_cell.angle_alpha   90.00
_cell.angle_beta   90.00
_cell.angle_gamma   90.00
#
_symmetry.space_group_name_H-M   'P 1'
#
loop_
_entity.id
_entity.type
_entity.pdbx_description
1 polymer ?
#
loop_
_entity_poly.entity_id
_entity_poly.type
_entity_poly.pdbx_seq_one_letter_code
_entity_poly.pdbx_strand_id
1 'polypeptide(L)'
;VLIAGMGGGLVMHILKDGEKVCQSAKELILQPQSEIERVREFLREEGYTILAEDMVYEDGKFYPMMKVQYQGEKAQKASEELKLSDLYGGLLLQNRHPVLKTFLEKEKLIYTGIKENLEKQPASEKIRTRLAEVEDILHYNELALQFYE
;
A
#
# COMPACT_ATOMS: atom_id res chain seq x y z
N VAL A 1 -12.28 -12.69 11.46
CA VAL A 1 -11.15 -13.56 11.06
C VAL A 1 -9.85 -12.77 11.17
N LEU A 2 -8.74 -13.36 11.59
CA LEU A 2 -7.42 -12.69 11.66
C LEU A 2 -6.45 -13.40 10.72
N ILE A 3 -5.80 -12.63 9.84
CA ILE A 3 -4.81 -13.09 8.86
C ILE A 3 -3.62 -12.13 8.96
N ALA A 4 -2.57 -12.54 9.68
CA ALA A 4 -1.43 -11.67 10.00
C ALA A 4 -0.10 -12.41 9.83
N GLY A 5 0.97 -11.64 9.63
CA GLY A 5 2.32 -12.18 9.55
C GLY A 5 2.64 -12.96 8.26
N MET A 6 1.81 -12.82 7.23
CA MET A 6 1.94 -13.53 5.94
C MET A 6 2.25 -12.57 4.80
N GLY A 7 2.92 -13.06 3.75
CA GLY A 7 3.12 -12.29 2.52
C GLY A 7 1.79 -12.00 1.80
N GLY A 8 1.71 -10.87 1.08
CA GLY A 8 0.48 -10.40 0.44
C GLY A 8 -0.15 -11.42 -0.51
N GLY A 9 0.64 -12.09 -1.35
CA GLY A 9 0.16 -13.17 -2.21
C GLY A 9 -0.55 -14.29 -1.47
N LEU A 10 -0.03 -14.71 -0.32
CA LEU A 10 -0.65 -15.75 0.50
C LEU A 10 -1.94 -15.24 1.17
N VAL A 11 -1.95 -13.98 1.62
CA VAL A 11 -3.18 -13.35 2.15
C VAL A 11 -4.29 -13.36 1.09
N MET A 12 -3.99 -12.94 -0.13
CA MET A 12 -4.97 -12.93 -1.24
C MET A 12 -5.44 -14.36 -1.58
N HIS A 13 -4.54 -15.34 -1.61
CA HIS A 13 -4.89 -16.74 -1.86
C HIS A 13 -5.83 -17.30 -0.77
N ILE A 14 -5.55 -17.05 0.51
CA ILE A 14 -6.43 -17.46 1.62
C ILE A 14 -7.82 -16.82 1.50
N LEU A 15 -7.89 -15.53 1.17
CA LEU A 15 -9.16 -14.83 0.99
C LEU A 15 -9.97 -15.42 -0.17
N LYS A 16 -9.31 -15.85 -1.25
CA LYS A 16 -9.94 -16.44 -2.42
C LYS A 16 -10.43 -17.86 -2.15
N ASP A 17 -9.56 -18.72 -1.63
CA ASP A 17 -9.89 -20.12 -1.34
C ASP A 17 -10.92 -20.24 -0.21
N GLY A 18 -10.87 -19.30 0.74
CA GLY A 18 -11.79 -19.18 1.86
C GLY A 18 -12.99 -18.27 1.61
N GLU A 19 -13.33 -17.92 0.36
CA GLU A 19 -14.27 -16.85 0.03
C GLU A 19 -15.59 -16.92 0.81
N LYS A 20 -16.22 -18.10 0.91
CA LYS A 20 -17.52 -18.27 1.57
C LYS A 20 -17.46 -17.92 3.06
N VAL A 21 -16.36 -18.28 3.72
CA VAL A 21 -16.13 -17.99 5.14
C VAL A 21 -15.75 -16.53 5.32
N CYS A 22 -14.90 -16.00 4.45
CA CYS A 22 -14.43 -14.63 4.52
C CYS A 22 -15.57 -13.62 4.25
N GLN A 23 -16.41 -13.88 3.26
CA GLN A 23 -17.56 -13.03 2.91
C GLN A 23 -18.69 -13.07 3.96
N SER A 24 -18.86 -14.20 4.66
CA SER A 24 -19.85 -14.31 5.75
C SER A 24 -19.35 -13.82 7.11
N ALA A 25 -18.03 -13.60 7.25
CA ALA A 25 -17.48 -13.03 8.46
C ALA A 25 -17.88 -11.56 8.62
N LYS A 26 -18.26 -11.18 9.85
CA LYS A 26 -18.62 -9.79 10.18
C LYS A 26 -17.48 -8.81 9.84
N GLU A 27 -16.25 -9.18 10.20
CA GLU A 27 -15.04 -8.39 9.97
C GLU A 27 -13.81 -9.31 9.84
N LEU A 28 -12.82 -8.86 9.07
CA LEU A 28 -11.50 -9.45 8.98
C LEU A 28 -10.44 -8.41 9.37
N ILE A 29 -9.41 -8.85 10.08
CA ILE A 29 -8.22 -8.05 10.36
C ILE A 29 -7.09 -8.66 9.55
N LEU A 30 -6.50 -7.87 8.65
CA LEU A 30 -5.42 -8.28 7.77
C LEU A 30 -4.15 -7.50 8.11
N GLN A 31 -3.03 -8.21 8.21
CA GLN A 31 -1.69 -7.63 8.36
C GLN A 31 -0.75 -8.36 7.38
N PRO A 32 -0.76 -7.99 6.09
CA PRO A 32 0.19 -8.50 5.11
C PRO A 32 1.61 -7.94 5.37
N GLN A 33 2.64 -8.74 5.12
CA GLN A 33 4.06 -8.35 5.27
C GLN A 33 4.72 -7.90 3.97
N SER A 34 4.06 -8.10 2.83
CA SER A 34 4.56 -7.74 1.50
C SER A 34 3.39 -7.41 0.57
N GLU A 35 3.69 -6.78 -0.57
CA GLU A 35 2.70 -6.53 -1.64
C GLU A 35 1.44 -5.81 -1.15
N ILE A 36 1.60 -4.87 -0.22
CA ILE A 36 0.50 -4.20 0.49
C ILE A 36 -0.45 -3.51 -0.50
N GLU A 37 0.12 -2.86 -1.52
CA GLU A 37 -0.60 -2.25 -2.63
C GLU A 37 -1.52 -3.25 -3.34
N ARG A 38 -0.98 -4.42 -3.70
CA ARG A 38 -1.76 -5.49 -4.36
C ARG A 38 -2.85 -6.04 -3.47
N VAL A 39 -2.62 -6.14 -2.16
CA VAL A 39 -3.65 -6.58 -1.22
C VAL A 39 -4.81 -5.57 -1.19
N ARG A 40 -4.52 -4.26 -1.16
CA ARG A 40 -5.58 -3.23 -1.20
C ARG A 40 -6.35 -3.22 -2.52
N GLU A 41 -5.64 -3.36 -3.64
CA GLU A 41 -6.24 -3.53 -4.97
C GLU A 41 -7.17 -4.74 -5.01
N PHE A 42 -6.67 -5.91 -4.60
CA PHE A 42 -7.45 -7.16 -4.54
C PHE A 42 -8.70 -7.03 -3.68
N LEU A 43 -8.59 -6.42 -2.49
CA LEU A 43 -9.75 -6.23 -1.61
C LEU A 43 -10.83 -5.43 -2.32
N ARG A 44 -10.46 -4.32 -2.97
CA ARG A 44 -11.39 -3.48 -3.74
C ARG A 44 -12.04 -4.24 -4.90
N GLU A 45 -11.25 -5.00 -5.66
CA GLU A 45 -11.72 -5.77 -6.82
C GLU A 45 -12.62 -6.96 -6.44
N GLU A 46 -12.41 -7.52 -5.26
CA GLU A 46 -13.21 -8.62 -4.72
C GLU A 46 -14.43 -8.14 -3.93
N GLY A 47 -14.64 -6.83 -3.75
CA GLY A 47 -15.82 -6.26 -3.10
C GLY A 47 -15.72 -6.16 -1.58
N TYR A 48 -14.50 -6.10 -1.05
CA TYR A 48 -14.21 -5.75 0.33
C TYR A 48 -14.01 -4.24 0.47
N THR A 49 -14.54 -3.70 1.56
CA THR A 49 -14.34 -2.31 1.98
C THR A 49 -13.37 -2.30 3.15
N ILE A 50 -12.35 -1.45 3.07
CA ILE A 50 -11.44 -1.16 4.19
C ILE A 50 -12.17 -0.17 5.12
N LEU A 51 -12.45 -0.59 6.34
CA LEU A 51 -13.22 0.16 7.35
C LEU A 51 -12.32 0.94 8.32
N ALA A 52 -11.10 0.47 8.53
CA ALA A 52 -10.09 1.14 9.32
C ALA A 52 -8.70 0.66 8.88
N GLU A 53 -7.70 1.53 9.00
CA GLU A 53 -6.30 1.16 8.85
C GLU A 53 -5.50 1.69 10.05
N ASP A 54 -4.42 0.98 10.36
CA ASP A 54 -3.45 1.35 11.38
C ASP A 54 -2.04 0.97 10.88
N MET A 55 -0.99 1.53 11.48
CA MET A 55 0.39 1.27 11.08
C MET A 55 1.34 1.37 12.27
N VAL A 56 2.13 0.32 12.51
CA VAL A 56 3.13 0.27 13.58
C VAL A 56 4.54 0.29 13.02
N TYR A 57 5.46 1.00 13.68
CA TYR A 57 6.90 0.92 13.42
C TYR A 57 7.60 0.22 14.58
N GLU A 58 8.16 -0.96 14.33
CA GLU A 58 8.83 -1.80 15.32
C GLU A 58 10.04 -2.49 14.69
N ASP A 59 11.15 -2.58 15.42
CA ASP A 59 12.41 -3.20 14.97
C ASP A 59 12.87 -2.78 13.56
N GLY A 60 12.71 -1.50 13.25
CA GLY A 60 13.13 -0.93 11.97
C GLY A 60 12.18 -1.20 10.80
N LYS A 61 11.04 -1.85 11.05
CA LYS A 61 10.06 -2.29 10.05
C LYS A 61 8.71 -1.62 10.26
N PHE A 62 7.98 -1.45 9.17
CA PHE A 62 6.64 -0.87 9.18
C PHE A 62 5.61 -1.96 8.90
N TYR A 63 4.57 -2.00 9.72
CA TYR A 63 3.53 -3.00 9.69
C TYR A 63 2.19 -2.30 9.49
N PRO A 64 1.64 -2.27 8.27
CA PRO A 64 0.28 -1.79 8.04
C PRO A 64 -0.73 -2.88 8.41
N MET A 65 -1.84 -2.48 9.01
CA MET A 65 -2.99 -3.32 9.31
C MET A 65 -4.25 -2.70 8.73
N MET A 66 -5.20 -3.55 8.34
CA MET A 66 -6.49 -3.11 7.82
C MET A 66 -7.62 -3.96 8.38
N LYS A 67 -8.66 -3.29 8.86
CA LYS A 67 -9.95 -3.89 9.17
C LYS A 67 -10.81 -3.84 7.93
N VAL A 68 -11.26 -4.99 7.46
CA VAL A 68 -12.00 -5.11 6.19
C VAL A 68 -13.31 -5.86 6.40
N GLN A 69 -14.30 -5.55 5.57
CA GLN A 69 -15.58 -6.22 5.54
C GLN A 69 -16.02 -6.42 4.10
N TYR A 70 -16.56 -7.59 3.79
CA TYR A 70 -17.18 -7.84 2.50
C TYR A 70 -18.50 -7.10 2.38
N GLN A 71 -18.66 -6.29 1.33
CA GLN A 71 -19.90 -5.55 1.05
C GLN A 71 -20.46 -5.87 -0.35
N GLY A 72 -19.73 -6.62 -1.17
CA GLY A 72 -20.17 -7.03 -2.51
C GLY A 72 -20.14 -5.91 -3.55
N GLU A 73 -19.86 -4.67 -3.14
CA GLU A 73 -19.66 -3.53 -4.02
C GLU A 73 -18.24 -3.55 -4.58
N LYS A 74 -18.10 -4.00 -5.84
CA LYS A 74 -16.82 -3.95 -6.55
C LYS A 74 -16.62 -2.55 -7.11
N ALA A 75 -15.56 -1.87 -6.67
CA ALA A 75 -15.39 -0.45 -6.94
C ALA A 75 -14.49 -0.15 -8.15
N GLN A 76 -15.01 0.80 -8.94
CA GLN A 76 -14.42 1.90 -9.74
C GLN A 76 -13.20 1.68 -10.65
N LYS A 77 -13.24 2.38 -11.79
CA LYS A 77 -12.15 2.50 -12.77
C LYS A 77 -10.90 3.07 -12.09
N ALA A 78 -9.73 2.62 -12.52
CA ALA A 78 -8.45 3.14 -12.05
C ALA A 78 -8.39 4.68 -12.12
N SER A 79 -7.97 5.30 -11.03
CA SER A 79 -7.69 6.73 -10.89
C SER A 79 -6.40 6.95 -10.09
N GLU A 80 -5.81 8.14 -10.19
CA GLU A 80 -4.61 8.51 -9.41
C GLU A 80 -4.87 8.45 -7.90
N GLU A 81 -6.07 8.87 -7.47
CA GLU A 81 -6.52 8.81 -6.07
C GLU A 81 -6.59 7.36 -5.56
N LEU A 82 -7.11 6.43 -6.37
CA LEU A 82 -7.15 5.02 -6.02
C LEU A 82 -5.75 4.43 -5.94
N LYS A 83 -4.88 4.77 -6.90
CA LYS A 83 -3.47 4.34 -6.89
C LYS A 83 -2.75 4.82 -5.64
N LEU A 84 -2.94 6.08 -5.26
CA LEU A 84 -2.37 6.66 -4.04
C LEU A 84 -2.89 5.95 -2.78
N SER A 85 -4.20 5.67 -2.72
CA SER A 85 -4.83 4.90 -1.65
C SER A 85 -4.29 3.48 -1.55
N ASP A 86 -4.01 2.82 -2.68
CA ASP A 86 -3.44 1.47 -2.68
C ASP A 86 -1.99 1.47 -2.20
N LEU A 87 -1.17 2.41 -2.65
CA LEU A 87 0.22 2.52 -2.24
C LEU A 87 0.35 2.74 -0.72
N TYR A 88 -0.36 3.73 -0.19
CA TYR A 88 -0.09 4.24 1.16
C TYR A 88 -1.19 4.00 2.18
N GLY A 89 -2.38 3.57 1.75
CA GLY A 89 -3.55 3.37 2.60
C GLY A 89 -4.42 4.62 2.66
N GLY A 90 -5.57 4.56 1.99
CA GLY A 90 -6.50 5.69 1.91
C GLY A 90 -6.93 6.21 3.29
N LEU A 91 -7.19 5.32 4.26
CA LEU A 91 -7.57 5.74 5.60
C LEU A 91 -6.36 6.21 6.42
N LEU A 92 -5.17 5.65 6.18
CA LEU A 92 -3.93 6.15 6.80
C LEU A 92 -3.63 7.59 6.36
N LEU A 93 -3.81 7.89 5.07
CA LEU A 93 -3.64 9.23 4.49
C LEU A 93 -4.68 10.21 5.04
N GLN A 94 -5.97 9.87 4.94
CA GLN A 94 -7.07 10.71 5.43
C GLN A 94 -6.94 11.04 6.92
N ASN A 95 -6.52 10.06 7.72
CA ASN A 95 -6.33 10.24 9.16
C ASN A 95 -4.98 10.88 9.52
N ARG A 96 -4.13 11.20 8.54
CA ARG A 96 -2.79 11.76 8.73
C ARG A 96 -1.97 10.94 9.73
N HIS A 97 -1.92 9.61 9.52
CA HIS A 97 -1.32 8.70 10.47
C HIS A 97 0.18 8.99 10.70
N PRO A 98 0.64 9.23 11.94
CA PRO A 98 2.00 9.71 12.20
C PRO A 98 3.09 8.71 11.76
N VAL A 99 2.83 7.40 11.90
CA VAL A 99 3.76 6.37 11.44
C VAL A 99 3.84 6.31 9.92
N LEU A 100 2.73 6.60 9.21
CA LEU A 100 2.75 6.71 7.76
C LEU A 100 3.60 7.91 7.33
N LYS A 101 3.49 9.06 8.02
CA LYS A 101 4.38 10.19 7.76
C LYS A 101 5.86 9.81 7.86
N THR A 102 6.25 9.12 8.93
CA THR A 102 7.63 8.64 9.09
C THR A 102 8.05 7.67 7.99
N PHE A 103 7.13 6.80 7.54
CA PHE A 103 7.37 5.91 6.41
C PHE A 103 7.62 6.71 5.12
N LEU A 104 6.75 7.68 4.81
CA LEU A 104 6.83 8.51 3.60
C LEU A 104 8.13 9.33 3.57
N GLU A 105 8.51 9.95 4.70
CA GLU A 105 9.76 10.72 4.82
C GLU A 105 11.01 9.83 4.62
N LYS A 106 11.00 8.62 5.20
CA LYS A 106 12.08 7.64 5.02
C LYS A 106 12.16 7.16 3.57
N GLU A 107 11.01 6.86 2.97
CA GLU A 107 10.92 6.44 1.57
C GLU A 107 11.43 7.53 0.62
N LYS A 108 11.00 8.79 0.82
CA LYS A 108 11.49 9.95 0.07
C LYS A 108 13.00 10.05 0.11
N LEU A 109 13.58 10.00 1.31
CA LEU A 109 15.04 10.06 1.49
C LEU A 109 15.76 8.96 0.71
N ILE A 110 15.25 7.71 0.78
CA ILE A 110 15.84 6.57 0.07
C ILE A 110 15.78 6.79 -1.44
N TYR A 111 14.60 7.12 -1.98
CA TYR A 111 14.41 7.21 -3.43
C TYR A 111 15.04 8.46 -4.05
N THR A 112 15.11 9.59 -3.33
CA THR A 112 15.93 10.74 -3.74
C THR A 112 17.40 10.34 -3.85
N GLY A 113 17.95 9.63 -2.86
CA GLY A 113 19.32 9.14 -2.92
C GLY A 113 19.56 8.14 -4.07
N ILE A 114 18.58 7.29 -4.38
CA ILE A 114 18.65 6.41 -5.57
C ILE A 114 18.65 7.24 -6.85
N LYS A 115 17.76 8.22 -6.98
CA LYS A 115 17.68 9.12 -8.15
C LYS A 115 19.01 9.80 -8.43
N GLU A 116 19.59 10.46 -7.42
CA GLU A 116 20.89 11.15 -7.54
C GLU A 116 22.03 10.20 -7.95
N ASN A 117 22.01 8.95 -7.48
CA ASN A 117 23.01 7.95 -7.86
C ASN A 117 22.81 7.42 -9.28
N LEU A 118 21.58 7.35 -9.77
CA LEU A 118 21.27 6.96 -11.16
C LEU A 118 21.68 8.06 -12.14
N GLU A 119 21.44 9.33 -11.80
CA GLU A 119 21.81 10.48 -12.64
C GLU A 119 23.32 10.63 -12.87
N LYS A 120 24.14 10.12 -11.94
CA LYS A 120 25.62 10.08 -12.06
C LYS A 120 26.13 8.96 -12.98
N GLN A 121 25.29 7.99 -13.32
CA GLN A 121 25.70 6.86 -14.15
C GLN A 121 25.61 7.19 -15.64
N PRO A 122 26.44 6.55 -16.49
CA PRO A 122 26.32 6.71 -17.94
C PRO A 122 24.92 6.35 -18.43
N ALA A 123 24.36 7.20 -19.29
CA ALA A 123 23.02 7.00 -19.82
C ALA A 123 22.94 5.66 -20.57
N SER A 124 22.01 4.81 -20.13
CA SER A 124 21.64 3.56 -20.79
C SER A 124 20.13 3.37 -20.69
N GLU A 125 19.57 2.49 -21.52
CA GLU A 125 18.14 2.17 -21.46
C GLU A 125 17.72 1.69 -20.06
N LYS A 126 18.52 0.81 -19.45
CA LYS A 126 18.27 0.32 -18.07
C LYS A 126 18.23 1.45 -17.05
N ILE A 127 19.15 2.42 -17.15
CA ILE A 127 19.18 3.58 -16.25
C ILE A 127 17.97 4.48 -16.48
N ARG A 128 17.57 4.71 -17.75
CA ARG A 128 16.37 5.50 -18.06
C ARG A 128 15.10 4.86 -17.52
N THR A 129 14.92 3.55 -17.70
CA THR A 129 13.77 2.82 -17.15
C THR A 129 13.74 2.92 -15.64
N ARG A 130 14.87 2.67 -14.97
CA ARG A 130 14.93 2.74 -13.51
C ARG A 130 14.72 4.16 -12.98
N LEU A 131 15.21 5.18 -13.68
CA LEU A 131 14.97 6.58 -13.33
C LEU A 131 13.47 6.91 -13.39
N ALA A 132 12.80 6.51 -14.46
CA ALA A 132 11.35 6.71 -14.62
C ALA A 132 10.55 6.02 -13.51
N GLU A 133 10.91 4.79 -13.12
CA GLU A 133 10.30 4.09 -11.98
C GLU A 133 10.47 4.88 -10.66
N VAL A 134 11.68 5.39 -10.40
CA VAL A 134 11.99 6.14 -9.18
C VAL A 134 11.27 7.49 -9.17
N GLU A 135 11.15 8.15 -10.32
CA GLU A 135 10.39 9.40 -10.46
C GLU A 135 8.90 9.20 -10.22
N ASP A 136 8.31 8.10 -10.71
CA ASP A 136 6.92 7.75 -10.43
C ASP A 136 6.69 7.51 -8.93
N ILE A 137 7.60 6.77 -8.28
CA ILE A 137 7.54 6.56 -6.82
C ILE A 137 7.62 7.90 -6.05
N LEU A 138 8.55 8.78 -6.43
CA LEU A 138 8.69 10.09 -5.79
C LEU A 138 7.47 10.97 -6.02
N HIS A 139 6.86 10.93 -7.21
CA HIS A 139 5.62 11.66 -7.52
C HIS A 139 4.48 11.24 -6.57
N TYR A 140 4.20 9.94 -6.45
CA TYR A 140 3.16 9.47 -5.53
C TYR A 140 3.50 9.73 -4.06
N ASN A 141 4.78 9.61 -3.68
CA ASN A 141 5.22 9.93 -2.32
C ASN A 141 4.98 11.42 -1.98
N GLU A 142 5.23 12.32 -2.93
CA GLU A 142 4.97 13.75 -2.77
C GLU A 142 3.47 14.06 -2.67
N LEU A 143 2.64 13.44 -3.51
CA LEU A 143 1.18 13.52 -3.39
C LEU A 143 0.70 13.03 -2.02
N ALA A 144 1.28 11.96 -1.49
CA ALA A 144 0.94 11.45 -0.16
C ALA A 144 1.37 12.40 0.96
N LEU A 145 2.55 13.04 0.84
CA LEU A 145 3.06 14.00 1.83
C LEU A 145 2.21 15.27 1.92
N GLN A 146 1.52 15.67 0.84
CA GLN A 146 0.59 16.82 0.85
C GLN A 146 -0.56 16.66 1.86
N PHE A 147 -0.90 15.43 2.27
CA PHE A 147 -1.89 15.21 3.33
C PHE A 147 -1.42 15.73 4.70
N TYR A 148 -0.13 15.97 4.89
CA TYR A 148 0.51 16.37 6.14
C TYR A 148 0.96 17.83 6.18
N GLU A 149 0.66 18.59 5.12
CA GLU A 149 0.77 20.05 5.06
C GLU A 149 -0.45 20.72 5.72
#